data_AF-A0A7V1MYH6-F1
#
_entry.id   AF-A0A7V1MYH6-F1
#
_cell.length_a   1.000
_cell.length_b   1.000
_cell.length_c   1.000
_cell.angle_alpha   90.00
_cell.angle_beta   90.00
_cell.angle_gamma   90.00
#
_symmetry.space_group_name_H-M   'P 1'
#
loop_
_entity.id
_entity.type
_entity.pdbx_description
1 polymer ?
#
loop_
_entity_poly.entity_id
_entity_poly.type
_entity_poly.pdbx_seq_one_letter_code
_entity_poly.pdbx_strand_id
1 'polypeptide(L)'
;MKIAQYFIIFIALTIILMTGCIKSSVIGDDILKNDEIGVEFVDTLPLFAKTVHNDSLRVYPTSARSFLLGQLENPYIGKAKADLFLDFQTLGEVPDSNDFIFDSIVLTVIVDTSMFYGDDYEKHHLEVFELNENIRKTEADTFYANQTFEYKPSKIGEIDFVPLAIDSIDVIEPGNDTIRYGEQLRIKL
;
A
#
# COMPACT_ATOMS: atom_id res chain seq x y z
N MET A 1 69.63 -69.51 -42.16
CA MET A 1 68.49 -69.98 -41.34
C MET A 1 68.38 -69.29 -39.97
N LYS A 2 69.47 -69.02 -39.22
CA LYS A 2 69.38 -68.46 -37.86
C LYS A 2 68.78 -67.03 -37.78
N ILE A 3 69.03 -66.16 -38.77
CA ILE A 3 68.52 -64.77 -38.80
C ILE A 3 66.99 -64.71 -38.94
N ALA A 4 66.41 -65.58 -39.78
CA ALA A 4 64.95 -65.65 -39.95
C ALA A 4 64.26 -66.12 -38.66
N GLN A 5 64.90 -67.00 -37.88
CA GLN A 5 64.38 -67.49 -36.61
C GLN A 5 64.38 -66.40 -35.53
N TYR A 6 65.43 -65.55 -35.47
CA TYR A 6 65.44 -64.40 -34.56
C TYR A 6 64.41 -63.33 -34.94
N PHE A 7 64.14 -63.14 -36.24
CA PHE A 7 63.13 -62.20 -36.70
C PHE A 7 61.71 -62.63 -36.32
N ILE A 8 61.40 -63.93 -36.41
CA ILE A 8 60.11 -64.48 -35.99
C ILE A 8 59.93 -64.36 -34.47
N ILE A 9 60.98 -64.59 -33.67
CA ILE A 9 60.93 -64.42 -32.21
C ILE A 9 60.71 -62.96 -31.84
N PHE A 10 61.33 -62.02 -32.54
CA PHE A 10 61.16 -60.59 -32.30
C PHE A 10 59.74 -60.11 -32.62
N ILE A 11 59.15 -60.61 -33.71
CA ILE A 11 57.74 -60.34 -34.09
C ILE A 11 56.78 -60.94 -33.06
N ALA A 12 57.03 -62.18 -32.62
CA ALA A 12 56.21 -62.81 -31.59
C ALA A 12 56.24 -62.04 -30.26
N LEU A 13 57.41 -61.54 -29.86
CA LEU A 13 57.58 -60.75 -28.63
C LEU A 13 56.87 -59.38 -28.72
N THR A 14 56.90 -58.73 -29.88
CA THR A 14 56.20 -57.45 -30.09
C THR A 14 54.68 -57.62 -30.12
N ILE A 15 54.17 -58.73 -30.66
CA ILE A 15 52.73 -59.05 -30.61
C ILE A 15 52.26 -59.28 -29.17
N ILE A 16 53.05 -59.99 -28.34
CA ILE A 16 52.71 -60.23 -26.93
C ILE A 16 52.66 -58.91 -26.15
N LEU A 17 53.60 -58.00 -26.40
CA LEU A 17 53.65 -56.68 -25.74
C LEU A 17 52.47 -55.77 -26.11
N MET A 18 51.81 -55.99 -27.25
CA MET A 18 50.65 -55.19 -27.71
C MET A 18 49.28 -55.75 -27.26
N THR A 19 49.25 -56.89 -26.55
CA THR A 19 47.98 -57.48 -26.03
C THR A 19 47.66 -57.10 -24.58
N GLY A 20 48.37 -56.12 -24.02
CA GLY A 20 48.06 -55.54 -22.71
C GLY A 20 46.73 -54.77 -22.73
N CYS A 21 45.62 -55.48 -22.47
CA CYS A 21 44.31 -54.88 -22.28
C CYS A 21 44.28 -54.11 -20.94
N ILE A 22 44.34 -52.78 -20.99
CA ILE A 22 44.16 -51.94 -19.80
C ILE A 22 42.66 -51.92 -19.50
N LYS A 23 42.21 -52.74 -18.56
CA LYS A 23 40.89 -52.53 -17.94
C LYS A 23 40.99 -51.24 -17.13
N SER A 24 40.22 -50.23 -17.52
CA SER A 24 40.04 -49.05 -16.67
C SER A 24 39.41 -49.51 -15.35
N SER A 25 40.18 -49.37 -14.26
CA SER A 25 39.63 -49.56 -12.93
C SER A 25 38.82 -48.31 -12.60
N VAL A 26 37.50 -48.38 -12.78
CA VAL A 26 36.59 -47.30 -12.37
C VAL A 26 36.31 -47.47 -10.88
N ILE A 27 37.29 -47.09 -10.05
CA ILE A 27 37.10 -46.98 -8.61
C ILE A 27 36.16 -45.78 -8.39
N GLY A 28 34.91 -46.06 -8.01
CA GLY A 28 33.92 -45.04 -7.65
C GLY A 28 32.57 -45.12 -8.38
N ASP A 29 32.45 -45.90 -9.47
CA ASP A 29 31.17 -46.04 -10.21
C ASP A 29 30.10 -46.77 -9.39
N ASP A 30 30.51 -47.74 -8.57
CA ASP A 30 29.58 -48.47 -7.69
C ASP A 30 29.18 -47.69 -6.42
N ILE A 31 29.93 -46.65 -6.05
CA ILE A 31 29.58 -45.79 -4.90
C ILE A 31 28.52 -44.78 -5.32
N LEU A 32 28.59 -44.29 -6.58
CA LEU A 32 27.71 -43.24 -7.09
C LEU A 32 26.44 -43.78 -7.78
N LYS A 33 26.34 -45.09 -8.05
CA LYS A 33 25.13 -45.69 -8.65
C LYS A 33 23.88 -45.61 -7.77
N ASN A 34 24.05 -45.49 -6.45
CA ASN A 34 22.94 -45.33 -5.51
C ASN A 34 22.81 -43.90 -4.95
N ASP A 35 23.78 -43.04 -5.23
CA ASP A 35 23.75 -41.61 -4.89
C ASP A 35 23.54 -40.82 -6.19
N GLU A 36 22.49 -41.17 -6.95
CA GLU A 36 21.87 -40.15 -7.80
C GLU A 36 21.51 -39.00 -6.85
N ILE A 37 22.24 -37.90 -6.94
CA ILE A 37 21.91 -36.68 -6.24
C ILE A 37 20.48 -36.37 -6.68
N GLY A 38 19.51 -36.64 -5.81
CA GLY A 38 18.10 -36.37 -6.02
C GLY A 38 17.92 -34.87 -6.03
N VAL A 39 18.26 -34.25 -7.15
CA VAL A 39 18.01 -32.83 -7.40
C VAL A 39 16.53 -32.73 -7.71
N GLU A 40 15.72 -32.65 -6.65
CA GLU A 40 14.33 -32.24 -6.79
C GLU A 40 14.30 -30.78 -7.23
N PHE A 41 13.94 -30.55 -8.49
CA PHE A 41 13.72 -29.22 -9.03
C PHE A 41 12.36 -28.71 -8.53
N VAL A 42 12.39 -27.78 -7.59
CA VAL A 42 11.18 -27.10 -7.11
C VAL A 42 11.06 -25.76 -7.85
N ASP A 43 10.18 -25.72 -8.85
CA ASP A 43 9.89 -24.51 -9.65
C ASP A 43 8.96 -23.52 -8.90
N THR A 44 8.17 -24.03 -7.95
CA THR A 44 7.14 -23.24 -7.28
C THR A 44 7.25 -23.39 -5.77
N LEU A 45 7.83 -22.38 -5.13
CA LEU A 45 7.83 -22.26 -3.68
C LEU A 45 6.53 -21.56 -3.25
N PRO A 46 5.63 -22.21 -2.50
CA PRO A 46 4.43 -21.57 -2.01
C PRO A 46 4.81 -20.49 -0.97
N LEU A 47 4.62 -19.22 -1.33
CA LEU A 47 4.82 -18.10 -0.42
C LEU A 47 3.55 -17.89 0.42
N PHE A 48 3.61 -18.21 1.71
CA PHE A 48 2.55 -17.90 2.66
C PHE A 48 2.79 -16.53 3.28
N ALA A 49 2.20 -15.50 2.70
CA ALA A 49 2.18 -14.16 3.27
C ALA A 49 0.87 -13.92 4.03
N LYS A 50 0.95 -13.29 5.20
CA LYS A 50 -0.20 -12.83 5.97
C LYS A 50 0.07 -11.41 6.44
N THR A 51 -0.90 -10.51 6.25
CA THR A 51 -0.86 -9.18 6.84
C THR A 51 -1.08 -9.29 8.35
N VAL A 52 -0.12 -8.82 9.14
CA VAL A 52 -0.24 -8.73 10.60
C VAL A 52 -0.38 -7.26 10.96
N HIS A 53 -1.35 -6.94 11.83
CA HIS A 53 -1.49 -5.59 12.35
C HIS A 53 -0.33 -5.30 13.31
N ASN A 54 0.58 -4.41 12.88
CA ASN A 54 1.85 -4.20 13.58
C ASN A 54 1.72 -3.19 14.74
N ASP A 55 0.94 -2.13 14.53
CA ASP A 55 0.53 -1.13 15.53
C ASP A 55 -0.49 -0.16 14.89
N SER A 56 -1.09 0.69 15.71
CA SER A 56 -1.92 1.82 15.30
C SER A 56 -1.07 2.87 14.58
N LEU A 57 -1.46 3.27 13.37
CA LEU A 57 -0.76 4.32 12.63
C LEU A 57 -1.07 5.69 13.24
N ARG A 58 -0.05 6.48 13.60
CA ARG A 58 -0.25 7.88 14.01
C ARG A 58 -0.72 8.72 12.83
N VAL A 59 -1.85 9.43 12.98
CA VAL A 59 -2.46 10.30 11.96
C VAL A 59 -2.33 11.79 12.30
N TYR A 60 -2.09 12.13 13.56
CA TYR A 60 -1.84 13.50 14.01
C TYR A 60 -0.90 13.48 15.23
N PRO A 61 0.02 14.45 15.40
CA PRO A 61 0.35 15.49 14.45
C PRO A 61 1.16 14.88 13.29
N THR A 62 0.90 15.35 12.08
CA THR A 62 1.58 14.89 10.86
C THR A 62 2.00 16.10 10.02
N SER A 63 3.06 15.94 9.22
CA SER A 63 3.42 16.94 8.20
C SER A 63 2.48 16.89 6.98
N ALA A 64 1.62 15.88 6.90
CA ALA A 64 0.62 15.78 5.85
C ALA A 64 -0.35 16.97 5.91
N ARG A 65 -0.64 17.54 4.75
CA ARG A 65 -1.59 18.65 4.57
C ARG A 65 -3.01 18.18 4.25
N SER A 66 -3.17 16.88 4.03
CA SER A 66 -4.38 16.25 3.53
C SER A 66 -4.71 15.04 4.40
N PHE A 67 -5.99 14.85 4.70
CA PHE A 67 -6.50 13.71 5.47
C PHE A 67 -7.41 12.87 4.58
N LEU A 68 -7.50 11.57 4.87
CA LEU A 68 -8.33 10.64 4.12
C LEU A 68 -9.80 10.74 4.54
N LEU A 69 -10.71 10.60 3.57
CA LEU A 69 -12.15 10.53 3.78
C LEU A 69 -12.75 9.53 2.80
N GLY A 70 -13.66 8.68 3.27
CA GLY A 70 -14.45 7.79 2.44
C GLY A 70 -14.24 6.31 2.75
N GLN A 71 -14.72 5.46 1.85
CA GLN A 71 -14.56 4.01 1.95
C GLN A 71 -14.18 3.42 0.60
N LEU A 72 -13.41 2.34 0.65
CA LEU A 72 -13.00 1.58 -0.51
C LEU A 72 -13.12 0.09 -0.21
N GLU A 73 -13.65 -0.66 -1.17
CA GLU A 73 -13.64 -2.12 -1.14
C GLU A 73 -12.76 -2.63 -2.26
N ASN A 74 -11.70 -3.37 -1.91
CA ASN A 74 -10.73 -3.89 -2.86
C ASN A 74 -10.66 -5.43 -2.74
N PRO A 75 -10.69 -6.17 -3.87
CA PRO A 75 -10.68 -7.63 -3.86
C PRO A 75 -9.46 -8.27 -3.17
N TYR A 76 -8.34 -7.56 -3.09
CA TYR A 76 -7.07 -8.06 -2.58
C TYR A 76 -6.77 -7.63 -1.14
N ILE A 77 -7.06 -6.36 -0.80
CA ILE A 77 -6.77 -5.81 0.54
C ILE A 77 -7.99 -5.71 1.46
N GLY A 78 -9.20 -6.00 0.94
CA GLY A 78 -10.45 -5.94 1.70
C GLY A 78 -11.06 -4.54 1.75
N LYS A 79 -11.81 -4.26 2.81
CA LYS A 79 -12.50 -2.98 3.03
C LYS A 79 -11.63 -2.02 3.85
N ALA A 80 -11.44 -0.81 3.35
CA ALA A 80 -10.85 0.32 4.06
C ALA A 80 -11.91 1.42 4.24
N LYS A 81 -11.95 2.04 5.42
CA LYS A 81 -12.82 3.17 5.73
C LYS A 81 -12.02 4.23 6.47
N ALA A 82 -12.22 5.49 6.13
CA ALA A 82 -11.65 6.66 6.78
C ALA A 82 -12.76 7.66 7.09
N ASP A 83 -12.87 7.99 8.39
CA ASP A 83 -13.77 9.02 8.89
C ASP A 83 -12.94 10.25 9.29
N LEU A 84 -13.44 11.45 8.96
CA LEU A 84 -12.74 12.71 9.24
C LEU A 84 -13.38 13.41 10.44
N PHE A 85 -12.56 13.69 11.45
CA PHE A 85 -12.98 14.42 12.65
C PHE A 85 -12.36 15.82 12.64
N LEU A 86 -13.19 16.86 12.76
CA LEU A 86 -12.79 18.26 12.65
C LEU A 86 -13.14 19.01 13.93
N ASP A 87 -12.19 19.82 14.41
CA ASP A 87 -12.42 20.82 15.46
C ASP A 87 -12.04 22.21 14.91
N PHE A 88 -12.93 23.18 15.08
CA PHE A 88 -12.77 24.52 14.53
C PHE A 88 -12.23 25.47 15.58
N GLN A 89 -11.12 26.11 15.27
CA GLN A 89 -10.63 27.24 16.07
C GLN A 89 -11.05 28.54 15.41
N THR A 90 -11.69 29.41 16.19
CA THR A 90 -12.04 30.75 15.75
C THR A 90 -10.78 31.58 15.56
N LEU A 91 -10.58 32.12 14.37
CA LEU A 91 -9.50 33.05 14.09
C LEU A 91 -9.98 34.48 14.39
N GLY A 92 -9.75 34.93 15.62
CA GLY A 92 -10.11 36.28 16.08
C GLY A 92 -11.26 36.32 17.08
N GLU A 93 -11.70 37.54 17.43
CA GLU A 93 -12.86 37.75 18.28
C GLU A 93 -14.14 37.40 17.51
N VAL A 94 -14.83 36.33 17.92
CA VAL A 94 -16.21 36.10 17.51
C VAL A 94 -17.06 37.07 18.31
N PRO A 95 -17.87 37.94 17.66
CA PRO A 95 -18.69 38.87 18.40
C PRO A 95 -19.67 38.10 19.29
N ASP A 96 -19.71 38.46 20.58
CA ASP A 96 -20.60 37.85 21.55
C ASP A 96 -22.05 38.11 21.12
N SER A 97 -22.81 37.06 20.87
CA SER A 97 -24.03 37.18 20.08
C SER A 97 -25.03 36.10 20.40
N ASN A 98 -25.66 36.27 21.56
CA ASN A 98 -26.97 35.65 21.80
C ASN A 98 -28.04 36.10 20.77
N ASP A 99 -27.73 37.09 19.91
CA ASP A 99 -28.65 37.69 18.94
C ASP A 99 -28.28 37.42 17.46
N PHE A 100 -27.22 36.66 17.14
CA PHE A 100 -26.93 36.33 15.73
C PHE A 100 -27.81 35.19 15.25
N ILE A 101 -28.59 35.49 14.21
CA ILE A 101 -29.31 34.50 13.42
C ILE A 101 -28.47 34.24 12.16
N PHE A 102 -27.90 33.05 12.07
CA PHE A 102 -27.25 32.59 10.86
C PHE A 102 -28.31 32.21 9.84
N ASP A 103 -28.22 32.74 8.62
CA ASP A 103 -29.08 32.32 7.49
C ASP A 103 -28.67 30.93 6.97
N SER A 104 -27.35 30.68 6.90
CA SER A 104 -26.81 29.37 6.55
C SER A 104 -25.42 29.15 7.10
N ILE A 105 -25.11 27.92 7.48
CA ILE A 105 -23.77 27.46 7.82
C ILE A 105 -23.34 26.46 6.75
N VAL A 106 -22.13 26.61 6.23
CA VAL A 106 -21.60 25.72 5.17
C VAL A 106 -20.21 25.27 5.57
N LEU A 107 -20.04 23.96 5.72
CA LEU A 107 -18.73 23.32 5.85
C LEU A 107 -18.05 23.28 4.48
N THR A 108 -16.92 23.95 4.37
CA THR A 108 -16.10 23.95 3.15
C THR A 108 -14.80 23.20 3.41
N VAL A 109 -14.53 22.16 2.62
CA VAL A 109 -13.30 21.34 2.68
C VAL A 109 -12.62 21.42 1.32
N ILE A 110 -11.32 21.74 1.30
CA ILE A 110 -10.53 21.71 0.07
C ILE A 110 -10.17 20.25 -0.22
N VAL A 111 -10.48 19.79 -1.42
CA VAL A 111 -10.18 18.42 -1.85
C VAL A 111 -8.81 18.41 -2.52
N ASP A 112 -7.95 17.50 -2.07
CA ASP A 112 -6.66 17.25 -2.70
C ASP A 112 -6.80 16.18 -3.79
N THR A 113 -6.85 16.60 -5.04
CA THR A 113 -6.94 15.69 -6.20
C THR A 113 -5.61 15.06 -6.60
N SER A 114 -4.50 15.41 -5.94
CA SER A 114 -3.18 14.83 -6.25
C SER A 114 -2.90 13.54 -5.48
N MET A 115 -3.59 13.30 -4.36
CA MET A 115 -3.34 12.19 -3.45
C MET A 115 -4.64 11.47 -3.08
N PHE A 116 -5.09 10.55 -3.95
CA PHE A 116 -6.24 9.68 -3.71
C PHE A 116 -5.94 8.23 -4.12
N TYR A 117 -6.81 7.31 -3.72
CA TYR A 117 -6.71 5.88 -4.07
C TYR A 117 -8.10 5.30 -4.31
N GLY A 118 -8.30 4.69 -5.48
CA GLY A 118 -9.60 4.16 -5.91
C GLY A 118 -9.98 4.64 -7.30
N ASP A 119 -11.25 4.45 -7.65
CA ASP A 119 -11.87 5.03 -8.85
C ASP A 119 -12.30 6.47 -8.55
N ASP A 120 -11.87 7.40 -9.39
CA ASP A 120 -12.06 8.84 -9.23
C ASP A 120 -13.38 9.37 -9.82
N TYR A 121 -14.14 8.50 -10.49
CA TYR A 121 -15.53 8.74 -10.92
C TYR A 121 -16.57 8.11 -10.00
N GLU A 122 -16.13 7.35 -8.99
CA GLU A 122 -17.05 6.72 -8.05
C GLU A 122 -17.74 7.76 -7.18
N LYS A 123 -19.04 7.54 -6.96
CA LYS A 123 -19.87 8.46 -6.18
C LYS A 123 -19.77 8.13 -4.68
N HIS A 124 -19.29 9.09 -3.90
CA HIS A 124 -19.26 9.03 -2.45
C HIS A 124 -20.46 9.76 -1.85
N HIS A 125 -21.16 9.11 -0.93
CA HIS A 125 -22.17 9.74 -0.08
C HIS A 125 -21.53 10.10 1.25
N LEU A 126 -21.48 11.40 1.57
CA LEU A 126 -20.85 11.93 2.77
C LEU A 126 -21.90 12.49 3.72
N GLU A 127 -21.81 12.10 4.98
CA GLU A 127 -22.69 12.56 6.05
C GLU A 127 -21.85 13.29 7.11
N VAL A 128 -22.40 14.38 7.64
CA VAL A 128 -21.76 15.19 8.67
C VAL A 128 -22.56 15.09 9.96
N PHE A 129 -21.85 14.83 11.06
CA PHE A 129 -22.41 14.70 12.40
C PHE A 129 -21.69 15.66 13.35
N GLU A 130 -22.44 16.16 14.35
CA GLU A 130 -21.86 16.98 15.41
C GLU A 130 -21.15 16.10 16.44
N LEU A 131 -19.94 16.49 16.86
CA LEU A 131 -19.21 15.79 17.91
C LEU A 131 -19.89 15.97 19.26
N ASN A 132 -19.89 14.90 20.07
CA ASN A 132 -20.42 14.90 21.43
C ASN A 132 -19.31 15.06 22.48
N GLU A 133 -18.05 15.15 22.05
CA GLU A 133 -16.89 15.38 22.90
C GLU A 133 -15.92 16.39 22.28
N ASN A 134 -15.06 16.95 23.13
CA ASN A 134 -14.03 17.90 22.68
C ASN A 134 -12.71 17.16 22.47
N ILE A 135 -12.34 17.00 21.19
CA ILE A 135 -11.13 16.29 20.74
C ILE A 135 -9.85 16.85 21.39
N ARG A 136 -9.77 18.18 21.61
CA ARG A 136 -8.57 18.87 22.15
C ARG A 136 -8.44 18.78 23.66
N LYS A 137 -9.52 18.50 24.40
CA LYS A 137 -9.48 18.37 25.88
C LYS A 137 -8.93 17.04 26.35
N THR A 138 -8.77 16.06 25.47
CA THR A 138 -8.43 14.68 25.82
C THR A 138 -6.98 14.45 26.27
N GLU A 139 -6.18 15.49 26.54
CA GLU A 139 -4.72 15.46 26.81
C GLU A 139 -3.85 14.76 25.74
N ALA A 140 -4.47 14.17 24.71
CA ALA A 140 -3.79 13.51 23.62
C ALA A 140 -3.36 14.54 22.57
N ASP A 141 -2.08 14.92 22.59
CA ASP A 141 -1.45 15.66 21.50
C ASP A 141 -1.28 14.82 20.23
N THR A 142 -1.60 13.52 20.28
CA THR A 142 -1.37 12.53 19.24
C THR A 142 -2.61 11.68 18.98
N PHE A 143 -3.04 11.60 17.72
CA PHE A 143 -4.15 10.75 17.29
C PHE A 143 -3.69 9.61 16.39
N TYR A 144 -4.40 8.47 16.47
CA TYR A 144 -4.09 7.25 15.75
C TYR A 144 -5.27 6.79 14.87
N ALA A 145 -4.98 6.05 13.80
CA ALA A 145 -5.95 5.64 12.77
C ALA A 145 -7.09 4.73 13.26
N ASN A 146 -6.96 4.14 14.44
CA ASN A 146 -7.99 3.29 15.06
C ASN A 146 -8.79 4.01 16.16
N GLN A 147 -8.53 5.30 16.39
CA GLN A 147 -9.28 6.08 17.36
C GLN A 147 -10.58 6.58 16.74
N THR A 148 -11.63 6.61 17.55
CA THR A 148 -12.95 7.09 17.18
C THR A 148 -13.44 8.06 18.25
N PHE A 149 -14.22 9.05 17.84
CA PHE A 149 -14.84 10.01 18.76
C PHE A 149 -16.35 9.86 18.80
N GLU A 150 -16.96 10.16 19.93
CA GLU A 150 -18.41 10.20 20.09
C GLU A 150 -19.03 11.35 19.32
N TYR A 151 -20.13 11.07 18.63
CA TYR A 151 -20.90 12.04 17.85
C TYR A 151 -22.40 11.86 18.10
N LYS A 152 -23.17 12.92 17.88
CA LYS A 152 -24.63 12.89 18.00
C LYS A 152 -25.22 12.08 16.84
N PRO A 153 -26.24 11.23 17.08
CA PRO A 153 -26.79 10.35 16.03
C PRO A 153 -27.58 11.09 14.94
N SER A 154 -27.92 12.37 15.16
CA SER A 154 -28.59 13.18 14.15
C SER A 154 -27.57 13.76 13.18
N LYS A 155 -27.73 13.46 11.88
CA LYS A 155 -26.96 14.14 10.83
C LYS A 155 -27.32 15.63 10.79
N ILE A 156 -26.31 16.47 10.54
CA ILE A 156 -26.45 17.92 10.37
C ILE A 156 -26.25 18.34 8.92
N GLY A 157 -25.58 17.55 8.10
CA GLY A 157 -25.42 17.81 6.67
C GLY A 157 -25.15 16.54 5.88
N GLU A 158 -25.39 16.58 4.58
CA GLU A 158 -25.06 15.48 3.66
C GLU A 158 -24.78 16.01 2.26
N ILE A 159 -23.95 15.29 1.51
CA ILE A 159 -23.70 15.58 0.10
C ILE A 159 -23.32 14.30 -0.65
N ASP A 160 -23.72 14.27 -1.91
CA ASP A 160 -23.24 13.32 -2.90
C ASP A 160 -22.10 13.96 -3.69
N PHE A 161 -20.94 13.30 -3.71
CA PHE A 161 -19.70 13.85 -4.23
C PHE A 161 -19.00 12.86 -5.16
N VAL A 162 -18.46 13.37 -6.28
CA VAL A 162 -17.57 12.64 -7.19
C VAL A 162 -16.25 13.42 -7.27
N PRO A 163 -15.09 12.82 -6.94
CA PRO A 163 -13.81 13.51 -6.86
C PRO A 163 -13.45 14.36 -8.08
N LEU A 164 -13.53 13.81 -9.29
CA LEU A 164 -13.18 14.54 -10.51
C LEU A 164 -14.25 15.54 -11.01
N ALA A 165 -15.44 15.55 -10.41
CA ALA A 165 -16.51 16.43 -10.86
C ALA A 165 -16.48 17.82 -10.21
N ILE A 166 -15.53 18.06 -9.29
CA ILE A 166 -15.40 19.38 -8.65
C ILE A 166 -14.58 20.30 -9.55
N ASP A 167 -15.12 21.50 -9.78
CA ASP A 167 -14.37 22.61 -10.37
C ASP A 167 -13.96 23.60 -9.28
N SER A 168 -12.84 24.27 -9.54
CA SER A 168 -12.43 25.49 -8.85
C SER A 168 -13.50 26.58 -8.91
N ILE A 169 -13.52 27.44 -7.88
CA ILE A 169 -14.41 28.62 -7.85
C ILE A 169 -13.58 29.89 -7.86
N ASP A 170 -14.09 30.90 -8.56
CA ASP A 170 -13.55 32.25 -8.49
C ASP A 170 -14.43 33.07 -7.52
N VAL A 171 -13.84 33.57 -6.44
CA VAL A 171 -14.53 34.41 -5.44
C VAL A 171 -14.02 35.83 -5.56
N ILE A 172 -14.96 36.78 -5.59
CA ILE A 172 -14.66 38.21 -5.60
C ILE A 172 -14.61 38.70 -4.16
N GLU A 173 -13.43 39.07 -3.68
CA GLU A 173 -13.30 39.73 -2.38
C GLU A 173 -13.68 41.21 -2.50
N PRO A 174 -14.58 41.74 -1.65
CA PRO A 174 -14.95 43.15 -1.70
C PRO A 174 -13.73 44.06 -1.47
N GLY A 175 -13.34 44.81 -2.51
CA GLY A 175 -12.18 45.71 -2.47
C GLY A 175 -10.85 45.11 -2.94
N ASN A 176 -10.84 43.84 -3.34
CA ASN A 176 -9.68 43.12 -3.87
C ASN A 176 -9.96 42.55 -5.27
N ASP A 177 -8.95 41.94 -5.89
CA ASP A 177 -9.10 41.19 -7.15
C ASP A 177 -9.78 39.83 -6.92
N THR A 178 -10.15 39.15 -8.01
CA THR A 178 -10.77 37.82 -7.99
C THR A 178 -9.74 36.78 -7.54
N ILE A 179 -10.07 36.01 -6.49
CA ILE A 179 -9.25 34.92 -6.00
C ILE A 179 -9.83 33.60 -6.48
N ARG A 180 -8.99 32.79 -7.14
CA ARG A 180 -9.34 31.42 -7.51
C ARG A 180 -9.05 30.48 -6.35
N TYR A 181 -10.10 29.88 -5.82
CA TYR A 181 -10.00 28.79 -4.85
C TYR A 181 -9.97 27.46 -5.60
N GLY A 182 -9.14 26.53 -5.10
CA GLY A 182 -9.06 25.18 -5.64
C GLY A 182 -10.37 24.41 -5.50
N GLU A 183 -10.36 23.17 -5.95
CA GLU A 183 -11.49 22.26 -5.85
C GLU A 183 -11.95 22.13 -4.40
N GLN A 184 -13.20 22.50 -4.14
CA GLN A 184 -13.77 22.53 -2.79
C GLN A 184 -15.09 21.78 -2.71
N LEU A 185 -15.22 20.98 -1.67
CA LEU A 185 -16.45 20.33 -1.24
C LEU A 185 -17.18 21.26 -0.28
N ARG A 186 -18.44 21.59 -0.58
CA ARG A 186 -19.27 22.48 0.24
C ARG A 186 -20.52 21.76 0.71
N ILE A 187 -20.66 21.57 2.01
CA ILE A 187 -21.76 20.86 2.64
C ILE A 187 -22.56 21.85 3.48
N LYS A 188 -23.85 22.01 3.20
CA LYS A 188 -24.74 22.81 4.04
C LYS A 188 -25.03 22.04 5.33
N LEU A 189 -24.88 22.71 6.48
CA LEU A 189 -25.19 22.20 7.81
C LEU A 189 -26.55 22.71 8.31
#